data_AF-D6E6E6-F1
#
_entry.id   AF-D6E6E6-F1
#
_cell.length_a   1.000
_cell.length_b   1.000
_cell.length_c   1.000
_cell.angle_alpha   90.00
_cell.angle_beta   90.00
_cell.angle_gamma   90.00
#
_symmetry.space_group_name_H-M   'P 1'
#
loop_
_entity.id
_entity.type
_entity.pdbx_description
1 polymer ?
#
loop_
_entity_poly.entity_id
_entity_poly.type
_entity_poly.pdbx_seq_one_letter_code
_entity_poly.pdbx_strand_id
1 'polypeptide(L)'
;MSGGSLWERERLRPRDLPSLQELLGACDRALLRRVIIEDFAEGHACADRARREAMAQRLDGSLDAMASLQVRRGPTKGWVLAPRESYVLDARGSTLAWRLHAALVPLLDVAAAERLVRAAQVPATSYAQAKKADKRLRFLALRAADEKGGAGDVDDWGERCYALAPWEETLGCKVWLGGDWCCRERYRVLASAFWELTFYGFEYDLVRARTACEKAARLTGGPDPAGEEAEARSAAPSGGLASACGLQPPDRFTVEALGRLARRVAVLNHQAHCAFFEQMLDLARRMERG
;
A
#
# COMPACT_ATOMS: atom_id res chain seq x y z
N MET A 1 -3.47 -18.56 32.78
CA MET A 1 -2.20 -17.94 32.33
C MET A 1 -2.53 -17.16 31.07
N SER A 2 -2.62 -15.82 31.14
CA SER A 2 -2.83 -15.01 29.94
C SER A 2 -1.54 -15.11 29.11
N GLY A 3 -1.54 -15.99 28.11
CA GLY A 3 -0.43 -16.05 27.17
C GLY A 3 -0.33 -14.70 26.48
N GLY A 4 0.82 -14.04 26.59
CA GLY A 4 1.08 -12.76 25.94
C GLY A 4 0.76 -12.82 24.44
N SER A 5 0.52 -11.65 23.85
CA SER A 5 0.18 -11.53 22.44
C SER A 5 1.20 -12.29 21.58
N LEU A 6 0.75 -12.93 20.49
CA LEU A 6 1.66 -13.59 19.53
C LEU A 6 2.81 -12.66 19.12
N TRP A 7 2.49 -11.37 18.97
CA TRP A 7 3.39 -10.32 18.53
C TRP A 7 4.43 -9.91 19.58
N GLU A 8 4.23 -10.26 20.84
CA GLU A 8 5.15 -9.94 21.95
C GLU A 8 6.22 -11.02 22.15
N ARG A 9 6.10 -12.19 21.51
CA ARG A 9 7.03 -13.32 21.69
C ARG A 9 8.46 -12.98 21.29
N GLU A 10 9.42 -13.19 22.18
CA GLU A 10 10.84 -12.90 21.95
C GLU A 10 11.50 -13.78 20.88
N ARG A 11 10.92 -14.96 20.62
CA ARG A 11 11.41 -15.94 19.64
C ARG A 11 10.27 -16.37 18.75
N LEU A 12 10.48 -16.32 17.44
CA LEU A 12 9.51 -16.68 16.44
C LEU A 12 10.20 -17.56 15.40
N ARG A 13 9.49 -18.56 14.89
CA ARG A 13 9.89 -19.26 13.67
C ARG A 13 8.97 -18.85 12.53
N PRO A 14 9.37 -18.99 11.26
CA PRO A 14 8.52 -18.68 10.13
C PRO A 14 7.16 -19.38 10.15
N ARG A 15 7.08 -20.58 10.74
CA ARG A 15 5.84 -21.35 10.90
C ARG A 15 4.90 -20.79 11.98
N ASP A 16 5.42 -20.01 12.92
CA ASP A 16 4.66 -19.44 14.02
C ASP A 16 3.91 -18.16 13.59
N LEU A 17 4.29 -17.55 12.46
CA LEU A 17 3.51 -16.46 11.86
C LEU A 17 2.24 -17.00 11.19
N PRO A 18 1.06 -16.39 11.42
CA PRO A 18 -0.15 -16.77 10.73
C PRO A 18 -0.10 -16.33 9.28
N SER A 19 -0.83 -17.02 8.42
CA SER A 19 -1.14 -16.55 7.08
C SER A 19 -2.18 -15.42 7.11
N LEU A 20 -2.28 -14.67 6.01
CA LEU A 20 -3.34 -13.68 5.85
C LEU A 20 -4.72 -14.34 5.93
N GLN A 21 -4.89 -15.53 5.35
CA GLN A 21 -6.13 -16.30 5.46
C GLN A 21 -6.50 -16.63 6.91
N GLU A 22 -5.53 -17.10 7.71
CA GLU A 22 -5.72 -17.46 9.11
C GLU A 22 -6.13 -16.23 9.94
N LEU A 23 -5.52 -15.07 9.69
CA LEU A 23 -5.88 -13.83 10.38
C LEU A 23 -7.26 -13.31 9.97
N LEU A 24 -7.58 -13.28 8.67
CA LEU A 24 -8.90 -12.86 8.20
C LEU A 24 -10.01 -13.76 8.76
N GLY A 25 -9.75 -15.07 8.87
CA GLY A 25 -10.67 -16.03 9.47
C GLY A 25 -10.85 -15.89 10.98
N ALA A 26 -9.81 -15.42 11.70
CA ALA A 26 -9.84 -15.23 13.16
C ALA A 26 -10.35 -13.85 13.60
N CYS A 27 -10.47 -12.89 12.69
CA CYS A 27 -10.94 -11.54 13.00
C CYS A 27 -12.43 -11.49 13.35
N ASP A 28 -12.79 -10.53 14.21
CA ASP A 28 -14.18 -10.10 14.35
C ASP A 28 -14.62 -9.45 13.03
N ARG A 29 -15.52 -10.14 12.32
CA ARG A 29 -16.00 -9.70 11.01
C ARG A 29 -16.70 -8.34 11.06
N ALA A 30 -17.45 -8.07 12.13
CA ALA A 30 -18.17 -6.80 12.26
C ALA A 30 -17.20 -5.62 12.44
N LEU A 31 -16.13 -5.82 13.21
CA LEU A 31 -15.07 -4.82 13.38
C LEU A 31 -14.26 -4.63 12.09
N LEU A 32 -13.87 -5.71 11.41
CA LEU A 32 -13.14 -5.63 10.15
C LEU A 32 -13.95 -4.88 9.09
N ARG A 33 -15.23 -5.24 8.93
CA ARG A 33 -16.16 -4.57 8.01
C ARG A 33 -16.30 -3.09 8.33
N ARG A 34 -16.45 -2.75 9.62
CA ARG A 34 -16.54 -1.36 10.06
C ARG A 34 -15.30 -0.56 9.65
N VAL A 35 -14.11 -1.10 9.88
CA VAL A 35 -12.85 -0.43 9.50
C VAL A 35 -12.73 -0.30 7.97
N ILE A 36 -13.10 -1.32 7.19
CA ILE A 36 -13.09 -1.23 5.73
C ILE A 36 -14.02 -0.10 5.25
N ILE A 37 -15.24 -0.04 5.79
CA ILE A 37 -16.22 0.97 5.38
C ILE A 37 -15.75 2.37 5.77
N GLU A 38 -15.37 2.57 7.04
CA GLU A 38 -14.96 3.87 7.58
C GLU A 38 -13.66 4.37 6.93
N ASP A 39 -12.62 3.53 6.82
CA ASP A 39 -11.28 4.03 6.49
C ASP A 39 -10.94 3.94 4.99
N PHE A 40 -11.65 3.10 4.21
CA PHE A 40 -11.32 2.83 2.80
C PHE A 40 -12.49 3.08 1.85
N ALA A 41 -13.72 2.72 2.25
CA ALA A 41 -14.88 2.93 1.41
C ALA A 41 -15.47 4.34 1.51
N GLU A 42 -15.21 5.14 2.55
CA GLU A 42 -15.85 6.45 2.76
C GLU A 42 -15.66 7.44 1.58
N GLY A 43 -14.54 7.38 0.85
CA GLY A 43 -14.34 8.16 -0.39
C GLY A 43 -15.21 7.71 -1.58
N HIS A 44 -15.70 6.47 -1.55
CA HIS A 44 -16.63 5.86 -2.50
C HIS A 44 -18.04 5.70 -1.90
N ALA A 45 -18.23 6.07 -0.62
CA ALA A 45 -19.41 5.76 0.14
C ALA A 45 -20.55 6.64 -0.34
N CYS A 46 -21.45 5.98 -1.05
CA CYS A 46 -22.77 6.47 -1.33
C CYS A 46 -23.47 6.83 -0.01
N ALA A 47 -24.07 8.02 0.04
CA ALA A 47 -24.82 8.52 1.20
C ALA A 47 -25.94 7.56 1.67
N ASP A 48 -26.45 6.71 0.78
CA ASP A 48 -27.57 5.80 1.03
C ASP A 48 -27.22 4.52 1.81
N ARG A 49 -28.10 4.19 2.78
CA ARG A 49 -28.04 3.00 3.65
C ARG A 49 -28.11 1.70 2.85
N ALA A 50 -28.92 1.64 1.79
CA ALA A 50 -29.08 0.42 0.99
C ALA A 50 -27.77 0.02 0.30
N ARG A 51 -27.01 1.00 -0.21
CA ARG A 51 -25.70 0.74 -0.83
C ARG A 51 -24.64 0.30 0.18
N ARG A 52 -24.68 0.86 1.40
CA ARG A 52 -23.82 0.40 2.51
C ARG A 52 -24.11 -1.04 2.90
N GLU A 53 -25.37 -1.44 2.96
CA GLU A 53 -25.78 -2.82 3.23
C GLU A 53 -25.35 -3.78 2.11
N ALA A 54 -25.54 -3.40 0.85
CA ALA A 54 -25.09 -4.20 -0.28
C ALA A 54 -23.55 -4.34 -0.31
N MET A 55 -22.82 -3.29 0.05
CA MET A 55 -21.36 -3.37 0.21
C MET A 55 -20.99 -4.32 1.35
N ALA A 56 -21.64 -4.20 2.51
CA ALA A 56 -21.42 -5.12 3.64
C ALA A 56 -21.60 -6.60 3.22
N GLN A 57 -22.69 -6.93 2.52
CA GLN A 57 -22.94 -8.28 2.02
C GLN A 57 -21.86 -8.76 1.04
N ARG A 58 -21.37 -7.88 0.17
CA ARG A 58 -20.26 -8.19 -0.75
C ARG A 58 -18.97 -8.48 0.01
N LEU A 59 -18.65 -7.68 1.03
CA LEU A 59 -17.47 -7.89 1.87
C LEU A 59 -17.55 -9.25 2.58
N ASP A 60 -18.71 -9.57 3.16
CA ASP A 60 -18.93 -10.86 3.83
C ASP A 60 -18.79 -12.04 2.85
N GLY A 61 -19.37 -11.94 1.65
CA GLY A 61 -19.23 -12.96 0.61
C GLY A 61 -17.78 -13.15 0.13
N SER A 62 -17.00 -12.07 0.00
CA SER A 62 -15.58 -12.14 -0.32
C SER A 62 -14.76 -12.80 0.80
N LEU A 63 -15.05 -12.50 2.07
CA LEU A 63 -14.41 -13.16 3.21
C LEU A 63 -14.70 -14.66 3.24
N ASP A 64 -15.94 -15.07 2.96
CA ASP A 64 -16.30 -16.49 2.88
C ASP A 64 -15.59 -17.20 1.72
N ALA A 65 -15.53 -16.55 0.55
CA ALA A 65 -14.78 -17.07 -0.59
C ALA A 65 -13.30 -17.25 -0.22
N MET A 66 -12.65 -16.22 0.33
CA MET A 66 -11.25 -16.27 0.77
C MET A 66 -11.00 -17.36 1.82
N ALA A 67 -11.94 -17.56 2.76
CA ALA A 67 -11.81 -18.59 3.79
C ALA A 67 -11.92 -20.02 3.23
N SER A 68 -12.68 -20.22 2.15
CA SER A 68 -12.86 -21.53 1.51
C SER A 68 -11.77 -21.93 0.52
N LEU A 69 -10.92 -20.97 0.11
CA LEU A 69 -9.86 -21.22 -0.87
C LEU A 69 -8.76 -22.14 -0.32
N GLN A 70 -8.28 -23.05 -1.17
CA GLN A 70 -7.10 -23.85 -0.89
C GLN A 70 -5.84 -23.04 -1.19
N VAL A 71 -5.21 -22.52 -0.14
CA VAL A 71 -4.06 -21.64 -0.26
C VAL A 71 -2.77 -22.42 -0.54
N ARG A 72 -1.98 -21.94 -1.51
CA ARG A 72 -0.68 -22.53 -1.85
C ARG A 72 0.39 -22.03 -0.87
N ARG A 73 1.03 -22.95 -0.14
CA ARG A 73 2.22 -22.65 0.67
C ARG A 73 3.45 -22.61 -0.25
N GLY A 74 3.75 -21.48 -0.89
CA GLY A 74 4.89 -21.45 -1.82
C GLY A 74 5.25 -20.12 -2.49
N PRO A 75 4.32 -19.37 -3.10
CA PRO A 75 4.67 -18.28 -4.01
C PRO A 75 5.24 -17.04 -3.32
N THR A 76 5.04 -16.93 -2.00
CA THR A 76 5.49 -15.81 -1.16
C THR A 76 6.51 -16.25 -0.10
N LYS A 77 7.17 -17.39 -0.31
CA LYS A 77 8.24 -17.87 0.56
C LYS A 77 9.34 -16.81 0.63
N GLY A 78 9.63 -16.33 1.84
CA GLY A 78 10.60 -15.27 2.06
C GLY A 78 10.02 -13.85 1.96
N TRP A 79 8.69 -13.71 1.99
CA TRP A 79 7.98 -12.44 2.05
C TRP A 79 7.04 -12.41 3.27
N VAL A 80 6.74 -11.21 3.76
CA VAL A 80 5.86 -10.98 4.90
C VAL A 80 5.04 -9.71 4.69
N LEU A 81 3.75 -9.77 5.02
CA LEU A 81 2.89 -8.60 5.13
C LEU A 81 3.12 -7.93 6.48
N ALA A 82 3.49 -6.65 6.45
CA ALA A 82 3.78 -5.86 7.65
C ALA A 82 3.06 -4.50 7.60
N PRO A 83 2.68 -3.94 8.77
CA PRO A 83 2.14 -2.59 8.87
C PRO A 83 3.14 -1.55 8.34
N ARG A 84 2.67 -0.68 7.45
CA ARG A 84 3.46 0.44 6.94
C ARG A 84 2.68 1.74 7.03
N GLU A 85 3.32 2.74 7.61
CA GLU A 85 2.78 4.09 7.64
C GLU A 85 3.15 4.85 6.37
N SER A 86 2.22 5.68 5.90
CA SER A 86 2.48 6.68 4.88
C SER A 86 1.66 7.93 5.12
N TYR A 87 2.18 9.04 4.64
CA TYR A 87 1.58 10.35 4.70
C TYR A 87 1.35 10.82 3.28
N VAL A 88 0.13 11.25 2.99
CA VAL A 88 -0.26 11.73 1.66
C VAL A 88 -0.88 13.12 1.77
N LEU A 89 -0.77 13.90 0.69
CA LEU A 89 -1.57 15.09 0.52
C LEU A 89 -2.93 14.67 0.01
N ASP A 90 -3.99 15.14 0.66
CA ASP A 90 -5.32 15.06 0.07
C ASP A 90 -5.33 15.99 -1.15
N ALA A 91 -5.79 15.47 -2.30
CA ALA A 91 -5.87 16.27 -3.52
C ALA A 91 -7.02 17.30 -3.45
N ARG A 92 -7.97 17.12 -2.53
CA ARG A 92 -9.19 17.96 -2.41
C ARG A 92 -9.12 18.98 -1.28
N GLY A 93 -8.34 18.71 -0.23
CA GLY A 93 -8.07 19.63 0.86
C GLY A 93 -6.57 19.87 0.96
N SER A 94 -6.13 21.08 1.30
CA SER A 94 -4.72 21.34 1.65
C SER A 94 -4.33 20.70 3.00
N THR A 95 -4.71 19.45 3.20
CA THR A 95 -4.60 18.66 4.41
C THR A 95 -3.70 17.46 4.17
N LEU A 96 -3.19 16.93 5.26
CA LEU A 96 -2.22 15.85 5.27
C LEU A 96 -2.90 14.66 5.94
N ALA A 97 -3.01 13.54 5.22
CA ALA A 97 -3.65 12.33 5.71
C ALA A 97 -2.59 11.28 6.07
N TRP A 98 -2.70 10.74 7.27
CA TRP A 98 -1.95 9.57 7.72
C TRP A 98 -2.68 8.30 7.26
N ARG A 99 -1.91 7.33 6.76
CA ARG A 99 -2.39 6.04 6.29
C ARG A 99 -1.55 4.94 6.91
N LEU A 100 -2.23 3.89 7.38
CA LEU A 100 -1.63 2.65 7.81
C LEU A 100 -2.14 1.55 6.88
N HIS A 101 -1.24 0.87 6.18
CA HIS A 101 -1.57 -0.14 5.17
C HIS A 101 -0.71 -1.38 5.36
N ALA A 102 -1.07 -2.45 4.65
CA ALA A 102 -0.28 -3.67 4.64
C ALA A 102 0.71 -3.63 3.48
N ALA A 103 2.00 -3.73 3.80
CA ALA A 103 3.08 -3.77 2.84
C ALA A 103 3.63 -5.19 2.73
N LEU A 104 3.69 -5.75 1.51
CA LEU A 104 4.30 -7.05 1.28
C LEU A 104 5.79 -6.87 1.00
N VAL A 105 6.61 -7.16 2.01
CA VAL A 105 8.06 -6.89 1.98
C VAL A 105 8.87 -8.18 2.11
N PRO A 106 10.15 -8.17 1.70
CA PRO A 106 11.03 -9.31 1.89
C PRO A 106 11.19 -9.61 3.39
N LEU A 107 11.19 -10.89 3.75
CA LEU A 107 11.61 -11.33 5.07
C LEU A 107 13.14 -11.18 5.17
N LEU A 108 13.55 -10.06 5.75
CA LEU A 108 14.95 -9.68 5.88
C LEU A 108 15.69 -10.58 6.88
N ASP A 109 16.95 -10.87 6.58
CA ASP A 109 17.89 -11.30 7.62
C ASP A 109 18.34 -10.10 8.46
N VAL A 110 18.95 -10.39 9.61
CA VAL A 110 19.39 -9.35 10.55
C VAL A 110 20.39 -8.39 9.90
N ALA A 111 21.32 -8.90 9.10
CA ALA A 111 22.33 -8.07 8.45
C ALA A 111 21.73 -7.09 7.43
N ALA A 112 20.75 -7.52 6.64
CA ALA A 112 20.02 -6.71 5.69
C ALA A 112 19.17 -5.64 6.40
N ALA A 113 18.43 -6.04 7.44
CA ALA A 113 17.64 -5.11 8.24
C ALA A 113 18.53 -4.05 8.92
N GLU A 114 19.68 -4.43 9.48
CA GLU A 114 20.62 -3.47 10.06
C GLU A 114 21.21 -2.50 9.03
N ARG A 115 21.47 -2.94 7.79
CA ARG A 115 21.92 -2.04 6.72
C ARG A 115 20.86 -0.97 6.42
N LEU A 116 19.59 -1.35 6.39
CA LEU A 116 18.46 -0.43 6.17
C LEU A 116 18.30 0.54 7.34
N VAL A 117 18.30 0.05 8.59
CA VAL A 117 18.23 0.90 9.79
C VAL A 117 19.40 1.88 9.85
N ARG A 118 20.65 1.43 9.62
CA ARG A 118 21.81 2.33 9.58
C ARG A 118 21.72 3.39 8.49
N ALA A 119 21.11 3.06 7.35
CA ALA A 119 20.86 4.05 6.29
C ALA A 119 19.71 5.00 6.64
N ALA A 120 18.74 4.56 7.43
CA ALA A 120 17.57 5.33 7.86
C ALA A 120 17.88 6.29 9.02
N GLN A 121 18.83 5.94 9.89
CA GLN A 121 19.26 6.75 11.05
C GLN A 121 19.83 8.14 10.73
N VAL A 122 19.93 8.52 9.45
CA VAL A 122 20.30 9.89 9.06
C VAL A 122 19.09 10.79 9.32
N PRO A 123 19.07 11.62 10.38
CA PRO A 123 17.90 12.41 10.70
C PRO A 123 17.67 13.43 9.59
N ALA A 124 16.50 13.37 8.96
CA ALA A 124 16.07 14.35 7.98
C ALA A 124 15.06 15.31 8.62
N THR A 125 15.44 16.57 8.79
CA THR A 125 14.51 17.64 9.21
C THR A 125 14.06 18.51 8.03
N SER A 126 14.67 18.31 6.85
CA SER A 126 14.37 19.03 5.62
C SER A 126 14.12 18.08 4.44
N TYR A 127 13.40 18.58 3.43
CA TYR A 127 13.11 17.84 2.20
C TYR A 127 14.39 17.36 1.49
N ALA A 128 15.42 18.20 1.40
CA ALA A 128 16.67 17.85 0.71
C ALA A 128 17.40 16.69 1.40
N GLN A 129 17.41 16.68 2.74
CA GLN A 129 17.97 15.59 3.54
C GLN A 129 17.15 14.31 3.36
N ALA A 130 15.82 14.41 3.48
CA ALA A 130 14.90 13.27 3.33
C ALA A 130 15.06 12.63 1.94
N LYS A 131 15.05 13.44 0.88
CA LYS A 131 15.26 12.98 -0.49
C LYS A 131 16.59 12.25 -0.69
N LYS A 132 17.68 12.76 -0.09
CA LYS A 132 19.01 12.14 -0.19
C LYS A 132 19.07 10.81 0.57
N ALA A 133 18.51 10.77 1.78
CA ALA A 133 18.47 9.55 2.61
C ALA A 133 17.58 8.48 1.96
N ASP A 134 16.39 8.85 1.51
CA ASP A 134 15.44 7.96 0.83
C ASP A 134 16.03 7.35 -0.44
N LYS A 135 16.80 8.10 -1.22
CA LYS A 135 17.49 7.56 -2.41
C LYS A 135 18.37 6.35 -2.04
N ARG A 136 19.07 6.42 -0.91
CA ARG A 136 19.91 5.31 -0.43
C ARG A 136 19.06 4.16 0.11
N LEU A 137 17.99 4.46 0.83
CA LEU A 137 17.08 3.44 1.36
C LEU A 137 16.42 2.62 0.26
N ARG A 138 15.88 3.29 -0.76
CA ARG A 138 15.28 2.64 -1.95
C ARG A 138 16.23 1.67 -2.62
N PHE A 139 17.46 2.11 -2.87
CA PHE A 139 18.50 1.25 -3.46
C PHE A 139 18.77 0.00 -2.61
N LEU A 140 18.85 0.14 -1.28
CA LEU A 140 19.08 -1.00 -0.39
C LEU A 140 17.85 -1.92 -0.30
N ALA A 141 16.64 -1.36 -0.31
CA ALA A 141 15.41 -2.11 -0.22
C ALA A 141 15.17 -2.94 -1.51
N LEU A 142 15.39 -2.34 -2.68
CA LEU A 142 15.38 -3.03 -3.96
C LEU A 142 16.37 -4.20 -3.98
N ARG A 143 17.62 -3.96 -3.55
CA ARG A 143 18.63 -5.02 -3.47
C ARG A 143 18.19 -6.17 -2.54
N ALA A 144 17.59 -5.85 -1.39
CA ALA A 144 17.10 -6.87 -0.47
C ALA A 144 15.93 -7.68 -1.07
N ALA A 145 15.09 -7.05 -1.89
CA ALA A 145 14.03 -7.72 -2.64
C ALA A 145 14.57 -8.63 -3.76
N ASP A 146 15.57 -8.16 -4.51
CA ASP A 146 16.25 -8.95 -5.56
C ASP A 146 16.86 -10.23 -4.97
N GLU A 147 17.51 -10.13 -3.81
CA GLU A 147 18.09 -11.26 -3.07
C GLU A 147 17.03 -12.33 -2.68
N LYS A 148 15.74 -11.96 -2.60
CA LYS A 148 14.61 -12.86 -2.33
C LYS A 148 13.83 -13.29 -3.57
N GLY A 149 14.35 -12.98 -4.78
CA GLY A 149 13.74 -13.42 -6.05
C GLY A 149 12.63 -12.50 -6.55
N GLY A 150 12.62 -11.22 -6.17
CA GLY A 150 11.67 -10.21 -6.63
C GLY A 150 11.92 -9.69 -8.06
N ALA A 151 12.21 -10.56 -9.03
CA ALA A 151 12.48 -10.13 -10.40
C ALA A 151 11.23 -9.51 -11.05
N GLY A 152 11.14 -8.17 -11.03
CA GLY A 152 10.31 -7.36 -11.92
C GLY A 152 8.97 -6.82 -11.39
N ASP A 153 8.57 -7.12 -10.16
CA ASP A 153 7.25 -6.73 -9.61
C ASP A 153 7.33 -6.10 -8.21
N VAL A 154 8.42 -5.37 -7.95
CA VAL A 154 8.60 -4.60 -6.71
C VAL A 154 8.70 -3.11 -7.01
N ASP A 155 8.16 -2.30 -6.10
CA ASP A 155 8.26 -0.85 -6.17
C ASP A 155 9.65 -0.33 -5.75
N ASP A 156 9.83 0.99 -5.81
CA ASP A 156 11.06 1.69 -5.38
C ASP A 156 11.49 1.38 -3.94
N TRP A 157 10.59 0.85 -3.11
CA TRP A 157 10.82 0.49 -1.71
C TRP A 157 10.97 -1.01 -1.49
N GLY A 158 11.10 -1.81 -2.57
CA GLY A 158 11.21 -3.26 -2.48
C GLY A 158 9.91 -3.94 -2.04
N GLU A 159 8.77 -3.24 -2.13
CA GLU A 159 7.46 -3.77 -1.79
C GLU A 159 6.85 -4.44 -3.02
N ARG A 160 6.35 -5.67 -2.83
CA ARG A 160 5.74 -6.44 -3.92
C ARG A 160 4.25 -6.12 -4.01
N CYS A 161 3.78 -5.81 -5.22
CA CYS A 161 2.35 -5.62 -5.44
C CYS A 161 1.60 -6.96 -5.26
N TYR A 162 0.47 -6.92 -4.57
CA TYR A 162 -0.39 -8.09 -4.38
C TYR A 162 -1.87 -7.83 -4.67
N ALA A 163 -2.25 -6.60 -5.03
CA ALA A 163 -3.63 -6.21 -5.31
C ALA A 163 -4.25 -7.01 -6.48
N LEU A 164 -3.44 -7.43 -7.45
CA LEU A 164 -3.86 -8.17 -8.64
C LEU A 164 -3.38 -9.63 -8.65
N ALA A 165 -2.71 -10.06 -7.59
CA ALA A 165 -2.21 -11.42 -7.49
C ALA A 165 -3.38 -12.37 -7.15
N PRO A 166 -3.37 -13.62 -7.66
CA PRO A 166 -4.39 -14.60 -7.33
C PRO A 166 -4.50 -14.78 -5.82
N TRP A 167 -5.73 -14.86 -5.29
CA TRP A 167 -5.97 -14.97 -3.86
C TRP A 167 -5.30 -16.21 -3.26
N GLU A 168 -5.23 -17.31 -3.99
CA GLU A 168 -4.58 -18.56 -3.57
C GLU A 168 -3.08 -18.40 -3.29
N GLU A 169 -2.46 -17.35 -3.84
CA GLU A 169 -1.06 -17.01 -3.64
C GLU A 169 -0.90 -16.02 -2.49
N THR A 170 -1.67 -14.92 -2.49
CA THR A 170 -1.53 -13.84 -1.50
C THR A 170 -2.06 -14.21 -0.13
N LEU A 171 -3.15 -14.98 -0.05
CA LEU A 171 -3.72 -15.42 1.24
C LEU A 171 -2.75 -16.31 2.03
N GLY A 172 -1.75 -16.89 1.37
CA GLY A 172 -0.68 -17.68 1.97
C GLY A 172 0.48 -16.88 2.54
N CYS A 173 0.54 -15.58 2.26
CA CYS A 173 1.55 -14.68 2.81
C CYS A 173 1.53 -14.72 4.33
N LYS A 174 2.72 -14.82 4.93
CA LYS A 174 2.87 -14.67 6.37
C LYS A 174 2.63 -13.21 6.75
N VAL A 175 1.99 -13.00 7.89
CA VAL A 175 1.66 -11.66 8.39
C VAL A 175 2.36 -11.43 9.72
N TRP A 176 2.94 -10.24 9.85
CA TRP A 176 3.55 -9.74 11.08
C TRP A 176 2.85 -8.44 11.49
N LEU A 177 2.13 -8.42 12.62
CA LEU A 177 1.46 -7.22 13.15
C LEU A 177 2.08 -6.72 14.46
N GLY A 178 3.39 -6.98 14.66
CA GLY A 178 4.10 -6.52 15.85
C GLY A 178 4.51 -5.06 15.80
N GLY A 179 4.92 -4.56 16.97
CA GLY A 179 5.02 -3.13 17.26
C GLY A 179 3.85 -2.63 18.12
N ASP A 180 3.83 -1.33 18.37
CA ASP A 180 2.95 -0.67 19.35
C ASP A 180 1.54 -0.39 18.81
N TRP A 181 1.08 -1.19 17.85
CA TRP A 181 -0.23 -1.04 17.20
C TRP A 181 -1.37 -1.38 18.15
N CYS A 182 -2.35 -0.48 18.26
CA CYS A 182 -3.59 -0.76 18.95
C CYS A 182 -4.48 -1.74 18.16
N CYS A 183 -5.58 -2.18 18.77
CA CYS A 183 -6.51 -3.11 18.12
C CYS A 183 -7.02 -2.56 16.78
N ARG A 184 -7.52 -1.32 16.74
CA ARG A 184 -8.05 -0.70 15.50
C ARG A 184 -7.01 -0.64 14.39
N GLU A 185 -5.76 -0.32 14.70
CA GLU A 185 -4.66 -0.25 13.73
C GLU A 185 -4.32 -1.60 13.13
N ARG A 186 -4.31 -2.67 13.94
CA ARG A 186 -4.14 -4.04 13.43
C ARG A 186 -5.27 -4.42 12.48
N TYR A 187 -6.52 -4.07 12.81
CA TYR A 187 -7.65 -4.24 11.89
C TYR A 187 -7.50 -3.38 10.63
N ARG A 188 -6.94 -2.17 10.73
CA ARG A 188 -6.71 -1.29 9.58
C ARG A 188 -5.71 -1.86 8.58
N VAL A 189 -4.65 -2.51 9.07
CA VAL A 189 -3.68 -3.22 8.22
C VAL A 189 -4.36 -4.36 7.47
N LEU A 190 -5.13 -5.19 8.17
CA LEU A 190 -5.87 -6.29 7.55
C LEU A 190 -6.96 -5.81 6.57
N ALA A 191 -7.65 -4.72 6.92
CA ALA A 191 -8.61 -4.05 6.06
C ALA A 191 -7.95 -3.53 4.79
N SER A 192 -6.75 -2.94 4.87
CA SER A 192 -5.99 -2.50 3.69
C SER A 192 -5.66 -3.67 2.78
N ALA A 193 -5.10 -4.76 3.32
CA ALA A 193 -4.77 -5.95 2.53
C ALA A 193 -6.01 -6.54 1.84
N PHE A 194 -7.11 -6.67 2.59
CA PHE A 194 -8.38 -7.15 2.06
C PHE A 194 -8.93 -6.21 0.97
N TRP A 195 -8.89 -4.90 1.20
CA TRP A 195 -9.38 -3.89 0.26
C TRP A 195 -8.56 -3.86 -1.03
N GLU A 196 -7.24 -4.00 -0.94
CA GLU A 196 -6.37 -4.08 -2.11
C GLU A 196 -6.66 -5.33 -2.94
N LEU A 197 -6.84 -6.48 -2.28
CA LEU A 197 -7.17 -7.76 -2.92
C LEU A 197 -8.55 -7.83 -3.56
N THR A 198 -9.51 -7.05 -3.05
CA THR A 198 -10.89 -7.05 -3.53
C THR A 198 -11.15 -5.84 -4.41
N PHE A 199 -11.02 -4.64 -3.89
CA PHE A 199 -11.49 -3.43 -4.54
C PHE A 199 -10.51 -2.82 -5.55
N TYR A 200 -9.21 -2.76 -5.26
CA TYR A 200 -8.24 -2.28 -6.25
C TYR A 200 -8.14 -3.25 -7.45
N GLY A 201 -8.30 -4.55 -7.22
CA GLY A 201 -8.50 -5.53 -8.29
C GLY A 201 -9.73 -5.24 -9.15
N PHE A 202 -10.88 -4.94 -8.52
CA PHE A 202 -12.10 -4.56 -9.26
C PHE A 202 -11.96 -3.24 -10.04
N GLU A 203 -11.32 -2.19 -9.49
CA GLU A 203 -11.11 -0.94 -10.23
C GLU A 203 -10.15 -1.13 -11.40
N TYR A 204 -9.08 -1.92 -11.22
CA TYR A 204 -8.17 -2.28 -12.31
C TYR A 204 -8.87 -3.09 -13.40
N ASP A 205 -9.69 -4.09 -13.03
CA ASP A 205 -10.47 -4.89 -13.97
C ASP A 205 -11.54 -4.06 -14.68
N LEU A 206 -12.17 -3.10 -14.00
CA LEU A 206 -13.09 -2.14 -14.62
C LEU A 206 -12.38 -1.22 -15.61
N VAL A 207 -11.18 -0.73 -15.27
CA VAL A 207 -10.36 0.09 -16.18
C VAL A 207 -9.88 -0.75 -17.37
N ARG A 208 -9.46 -2.01 -17.15
CA ARG A 208 -9.07 -2.92 -18.24
C ARG A 208 -10.25 -3.31 -19.12
N ALA A 209 -11.41 -3.60 -18.53
CA ALA A 209 -12.64 -3.89 -19.27
C ALA A 209 -13.07 -2.68 -20.10
N ARG A 210 -13.03 -1.47 -19.53
CA ARG A 210 -13.29 -0.23 -20.26
C ARG A 210 -12.30 -0.01 -21.39
N THR A 211 -11.01 -0.19 -21.14
CA THR A 211 -9.96 -0.08 -22.16
C THR A 211 -10.13 -1.13 -23.27
N ALA A 212 -10.52 -2.35 -22.92
CA ALA A 212 -10.81 -3.42 -23.87
C ALA A 212 -12.08 -3.14 -24.69
N CYS A 213 -13.14 -2.60 -24.08
CA CYS A 213 -14.35 -2.16 -24.75
C CYS A 213 -14.07 -0.97 -25.69
N GLU A 214 -13.28 0.02 -25.26
CA GLU A 214 -12.86 1.14 -26.09
C GLU A 214 -12.00 0.67 -27.27
N LYS A 215 -11.09 -0.29 -27.05
CA LYS A 215 -10.29 -0.91 -28.11
C LYS A 215 -11.16 -1.72 -29.08
N ALA A 216 -12.14 -2.48 -28.58
CA ALA A 216 -13.10 -3.21 -29.40
C ALA A 216 -13.97 -2.26 -30.23
N ALA A 217 -14.44 -1.14 -29.65
CA ALA A 217 -15.22 -0.12 -30.34
C ALA A 217 -14.44 0.57 -31.47
N ARG A 218 -13.12 0.78 -31.29
CA ARG A 218 -12.22 1.28 -32.35
C ARG A 218 -12.06 0.26 -33.49
N LEU A 219 -12.00 -1.03 -33.17
CA LEU A 219 -11.90 -2.11 -34.16
C LEU A 219 -13.23 -2.35 -34.91
N THR A 220 -14.36 -1.95 -34.34
CA THR A 220 -15.70 -2.05 -34.96
C THR A 220 -16.17 -0.76 -35.66
N GLY A 221 -15.29 0.25 -35.81
CA GLY A 221 -15.53 1.39 -36.71
C GLY A 221 -16.33 2.58 -36.15
N GLY A 222 -16.13 2.97 -34.89
CA GLY A 222 -16.57 4.29 -34.39
C GLY A 222 -15.61 5.41 -34.81
N PRO A 223 -16.08 6.65 -35.06
CA PRO A 223 -15.24 7.73 -35.60
C PRO A 223 -14.17 8.18 -34.60
N ASP A 224 -12.96 8.41 -35.11
CA ASP A 224 -11.75 8.74 -34.36
C ASP A 224 -11.52 10.27 -34.34
N PRO A 225 -11.62 10.96 -33.19
CA PRO A 225 -11.34 12.40 -33.12
C PRO A 225 -9.88 12.74 -32.79
N ALA A 226 -8.97 11.77 -32.63
CA ALA A 226 -7.69 11.99 -31.95
C ALA A 226 -6.45 12.02 -32.88
N GLY A 227 -6.62 12.42 -34.15
CA GLY A 227 -5.58 12.31 -35.18
C GLY A 227 -4.51 13.41 -35.23
N GLU A 228 -4.69 14.60 -34.62
CA GLU A 228 -3.79 15.74 -34.91
C GLU A 228 -3.19 16.49 -33.70
N GLU A 229 -3.47 16.10 -32.45
CA GLU A 229 -2.96 16.87 -31.29
C GLU A 229 -1.69 16.31 -30.63
N ALA A 230 -1.12 15.22 -31.14
CA ALA A 230 -0.04 14.50 -30.46
C ALA A 230 1.38 15.10 -30.63
N GLU A 231 1.61 16.02 -31.59
CA GLU A 231 2.97 16.49 -31.91
C GLU A 231 3.36 17.88 -31.36
N ALA A 232 2.48 18.56 -30.61
CA ALA A 232 2.78 19.91 -30.10
C ALA A 232 3.04 20.00 -28.58
N ARG A 233 3.23 18.88 -27.86
CA ARG A 233 3.30 18.87 -26.38
C ARG A 233 4.71 18.86 -25.79
N SER A 234 5.74 19.13 -26.58
CA SER A 234 7.10 19.25 -26.09
C SER A 234 7.54 20.72 -26.12
N ALA A 235 7.62 21.31 -24.91
CA ALA A 235 8.15 22.65 -24.60
C ALA A 235 7.19 23.85 -24.78
N ALA A 236 6.15 23.94 -23.94
CA ALA A 236 5.51 25.22 -23.64
C ALA A 236 5.44 25.44 -22.12
N PRO A 237 5.73 26.67 -21.62
CA PRO A 237 5.55 26.99 -20.21
C PRO A 237 4.07 26.79 -19.86
N SER A 238 3.81 25.95 -18.87
CA SER A 238 2.50 25.42 -18.49
C SER A 238 1.42 26.48 -18.22
N GLY A 239 1.80 27.75 -18.03
CA GLY A 239 0.88 28.87 -17.86
C GLY A 239 0.16 29.29 -19.15
N GLY A 240 0.79 29.14 -20.32
CA GLY A 240 0.19 29.54 -21.60
C GLY A 240 -0.94 28.62 -22.05
N LEU A 241 -0.76 27.31 -21.86
CA LEU A 241 -1.73 26.28 -22.25
C LEU A 241 -2.99 26.34 -21.37
N ALA A 242 -2.85 26.53 -20.06
CA ALA A 242 -3.98 26.62 -19.14
C ALA A 242 -4.90 27.80 -19.51
N SER A 243 -4.32 28.98 -19.75
CA SER A 243 -5.08 30.17 -20.16
C SER A 243 -5.73 30.00 -21.54
N ALA A 244 -5.06 29.34 -22.50
CA ALA A 244 -5.61 29.06 -23.83
C ALA A 244 -6.81 28.09 -23.77
N CYS A 245 -6.84 27.20 -22.78
CA CYS A 245 -7.96 26.29 -22.51
C CYS A 245 -9.04 26.91 -21.60
N GLY A 246 -8.98 28.21 -21.28
CA GLY A 246 -9.92 28.88 -20.39
C GLY A 246 -9.82 28.45 -18.92
N LEU A 247 -8.71 27.81 -18.54
CA LEU A 247 -8.44 27.38 -17.17
C LEU A 247 -7.62 28.46 -16.44
N GLN A 248 -8.04 28.79 -15.23
CA GLN A 248 -7.29 29.72 -14.40
C GLN A 248 -6.05 28.98 -13.82
N PRO A 249 -4.83 29.52 -13.98
CA PRO A 249 -3.66 28.92 -13.36
C PRO A 249 -3.82 28.93 -11.83
N PRO A 250 -3.35 27.89 -11.11
CA PRO A 250 -3.41 27.86 -9.66
C PRO A 250 -2.72 29.08 -9.08
N ASP A 251 -3.35 29.73 -8.10
CA ASP A 251 -2.81 30.95 -7.51
C ASP A 251 -1.46 30.67 -6.81
N ARG A 252 -0.62 31.70 -6.73
CA ARG A 252 0.72 31.58 -6.17
C ARG A 252 0.72 31.11 -4.70
N PHE A 253 -0.28 31.51 -3.91
CA PHE A 253 -0.40 31.08 -2.51
C PHE A 253 -0.70 29.58 -2.42
N THR A 254 -1.57 29.07 -3.29
CA THR A 254 -1.89 27.64 -3.41
C THR A 254 -0.66 26.83 -3.80
N VAL A 255 0.12 27.29 -4.79
CA VAL A 255 1.37 26.61 -5.20
C VAL A 255 2.40 26.59 -4.06
N GLU A 256 2.60 27.72 -3.37
CA GLU A 256 3.53 27.80 -2.24
C GLU A 256 3.09 26.93 -1.05
N ALA A 257 1.78 26.90 -0.74
CA ALA A 257 1.20 26.08 0.31
C ALA A 257 1.35 24.58 0.01
N LEU A 258 0.97 24.13 -1.19
CA LEU A 258 1.13 22.74 -1.63
C LEU A 258 2.61 22.33 -1.64
N GLY A 259 3.49 23.20 -2.13
CA GLY A 259 4.94 22.95 -2.10
C GLY A 259 5.48 22.79 -0.67
N ARG A 260 4.99 23.59 0.29
CA ARG A 260 5.35 23.47 1.72
C ARG A 260 4.84 22.15 2.31
N LEU A 261 3.61 21.78 2.01
CA LEU A 261 3.01 20.52 2.50
C LEU A 261 3.72 19.31 1.91
N ALA A 262 4.04 19.30 0.61
CA ALA A 262 4.78 18.23 -0.05
C ALA A 262 6.16 18.01 0.59
N ARG A 263 6.87 19.10 0.92
CA ARG A 263 8.14 19.01 1.65
C ARG A 263 7.99 18.40 3.05
N ARG A 264 6.89 18.73 3.75
CA ARG A 264 6.59 18.17 5.07
C ARG A 264 6.22 16.69 5.00
N VAL A 265 5.41 16.30 4.02
CA VAL A 265 5.07 14.91 3.74
C VAL A 265 6.31 14.07 3.49
N ALA A 266 7.28 14.56 2.72
CA ALA A 266 8.53 13.83 2.48
C ALA A 266 9.31 13.56 3.78
N VAL A 267 9.36 14.53 4.71
CA VAL A 267 10.02 14.35 6.01
C VAL A 267 9.27 13.35 6.87
N LEU A 268 7.94 13.43 6.95
CA LEU A 268 7.11 12.48 7.70
C LEU A 268 7.21 11.07 7.14
N ASN A 269 7.21 10.90 5.81
CA ASN A 269 7.40 9.60 5.17
C ASN A 269 8.80 9.05 5.43
N HIS A 270 9.83 9.88 5.43
CA HIS A 270 11.17 9.43 5.82
C HIS A 270 11.19 8.90 7.26
N GLN A 271 10.55 9.60 8.20
CA GLN A 271 10.42 9.13 9.59
C GLN A 271 9.64 7.82 9.69
N ALA A 272 8.54 7.69 8.94
CA ALA A 272 7.78 6.44 8.84
C ALA A 272 8.63 5.29 8.30
N HIS A 273 9.47 5.53 7.29
CA HIS A 273 10.41 4.52 6.80
C HIS A 273 11.44 4.09 7.85
N CYS A 274 11.93 5.03 8.67
CA CYS A 274 12.83 4.71 9.77
C CYS A 274 12.17 3.75 10.76
N ALA A 275 10.98 4.12 11.24
CA ALA A 275 10.21 3.30 12.18
C ALA A 275 9.88 1.91 11.59
N PHE A 276 9.51 1.85 10.31
CA PHE A 276 9.25 0.60 9.61
C PHE A 276 10.47 -0.33 9.58
N PHE A 277 11.65 0.18 9.21
CA PHE A 277 12.85 -0.66 9.17
C PHE A 277 13.32 -1.10 10.56
N GLU A 278 13.06 -0.32 11.61
CA GLU A 278 13.27 -0.76 12.99
C GLU A 278 12.35 -1.92 13.37
N GLN A 279 11.07 -1.86 12.98
CA GLN A 279 10.13 -2.98 13.17
C GLN A 279 10.55 -4.23 12.41
N MET A 280 11.05 -4.08 11.17
CA MET A 280 11.56 -5.21 10.39
C MET A 280 12.84 -5.81 10.97
N LEU A 281 13.70 -4.99 11.60
CA LEU A 281 14.87 -5.47 12.33
C LEU A 281 14.47 -6.25 13.60
N ASP A 282 13.44 -5.79 14.32
CA ASP A 282 12.88 -6.52 15.46
C ASP A 282 12.37 -7.91 15.03
N LEU A 283 11.59 -7.97 13.95
CA LEU A 283 11.13 -9.24 13.37
C LEU A 283 12.31 -10.16 13.01
N ALA A 284 13.31 -9.64 12.29
CA ALA A 284 14.48 -10.42 11.87
C ALA A 284 15.23 -11.01 13.08
N ARG A 285 15.43 -10.23 14.15
CA ARG A 285 16.08 -10.69 15.39
C ARG A 285 15.28 -11.76 16.12
N ARG A 286 13.95 -11.64 16.15
CA ARG A 286 13.08 -12.68 16.74
C ARG A 286 13.13 -13.98 15.95
N MET A 287 13.27 -13.88 14.62
CA MET A 287 13.38 -15.02 13.70
C MET A 287 14.73 -15.73 13.79
N GLU A 288 15.82 -14.99 14.00
CA GLU A 288 17.17 -15.57 14.14
C GLU A 288 17.33 -16.37 15.45
N ARG A 289 16.59 -15.99 16.50
CA ARG A 289 16.67 -16.61 17.84
C ARG A 289 15.72 -17.82 18.02
N GLY A 290 14.83 -18.08 17.07
CA GLY A 290 13.73 -19.07 17.18
C GLY A 290 13.98 -20.35 16.39
#